data_AF-A0A9E0EWI4-F1
#
_entry.id   AF-A0A9E0EWI4-F1
#
_cell.length_a   1.000
_cell.length_b   1.000
_cell.length_c   1.000
_cell.angle_alpha   90.00
_cell.angle_beta   90.00
_cell.angle_gamma   90.00
#
_symmetry.space_group_name_H-M   'P 1'
#
loop_
_entity.id
_entity.type
_entity.pdbx_description
1 polymer ?
#
loop_
_entity_poly.entity_id
_entity_poly.type
_entity_poly.pdbx_seq_one_letter_code
_entity_poly.pdbx_strand_id
1 'polypeptide(L)'
;MEQRRVLEKKLELRLQKLEALGAAKEKDPMVKNLRSQIRETDIRIAAFDKNIAKIEALKQAKAKKLAEKDAPKEAPAAPEKEAKPKKKAAAGEKEPKKKAAPAEGEAPKKPKKKKEDAPAQ
;
A
#
# COMPACT_ATOMS: atom_id res chain seq x y z
N MET A 1 8.41 -12.56 10.86
CA MET A 1 7.62 -13.29 11.87
C MET A 1 8.25 -13.33 13.26
N GLU A 2 9.58 -13.23 13.37
CA GLU A 2 10.28 -13.37 14.66
C GLU A 2 9.85 -12.34 15.71
N GLN A 3 9.64 -11.07 15.32
CA GLN A 3 9.17 -10.02 16.22
C GLN A 3 7.84 -10.36 16.92
N ARG A 4 6.88 -10.93 16.17
CA ARG A 4 5.59 -11.38 16.72
C ARG A 4 5.79 -12.43 17.81
N ARG A 5 6.62 -13.44 17.52
CA ARG A 5 6.94 -14.52 18.48
C ARG A 5 7.61 -13.98 19.74
N VAL A 6 8.49 -12.99 19.61
CA VAL A 6 9.14 -12.35 20.77
C VAL A 6 8.11 -11.62 21.64
N LEU A 7 7.18 -10.89 21.05
CA LEU A 7 6.12 -10.19 21.78
C LEU A 7 5.17 -11.17 22.48
N GLU A 8 4.83 -12.29 21.83
CA GLU A 8 4.01 -13.36 22.41
C GLU A 8 4.69 -14.00 23.62
N LYS A 9 5.96 -14.40 23.50
CA LYS A 9 6.74 -14.94 24.62
C LYS A 9 6.84 -13.95 25.78
N LYS A 10 7.01 -12.66 25.48
CA LYS A 10 7.05 -11.59 26.49
C LYS A 10 5.70 -11.43 27.19
N LEU A 11 4.60 -11.53 26.45
CA LEU A 11 3.25 -11.51 27.01
C LEU A 11 3.01 -12.70 27.93
N GLU A 12 3.37 -13.90 27.48
CA GLU A 12 3.23 -15.14 28.25
C GLU A 12 4.00 -15.09 29.57
N LEU A 13 5.27 -14.69 29.53
CA LEU A 13 6.09 -14.50 30.72
C LEU A 13 5.46 -13.49 31.70
N ARG A 14 4.89 -12.39 31.19
CA ARG A 14 4.24 -11.38 32.04
C ARG A 14 2.98 -11.96 32.70
N LEU A 15 2.17 -12.72 31.97
CA LEU A 15 0.98 -13.35 32.49
C LEU A 15 1.30 -14.38 33.57
N GLN A 16 2.35 -15.20 33.38
CA GLN A 16 2.83 -16.14 34.40
C GLN A 16 3.29 -15.42 35.67
N LYS A 17 4.03 -14.31 35.54
CA LYS A 17 4.45 -13.49 36.69
C LYS A 17 3.27 -12.89 37.43
N LEU A 18 2.26 -12.39 36.72
CA LEU A 18 1.06 -11.82 37.34
C LEU A 18 0.27 -12.89 38.08
N GLU A 19 0.19 -14.10 37.53
CA GLU A 19 -0.45 -15.25 38.16
C GLU A 19 0.27 -15.69 39.43
N ALA A 20 1.60 -15.78 39.40
CA ALA A 20 2.41 -16.07 40.59
C ALA A 20 2.26 -15.01 41.70
N LEU A 21 1.97 -13.76 41.32
CA LEU A 21 1.74 -12.65 42.25
C LEU A 21 0.27 -12.50 42.67
N GLY A 22 -0.65 -13.33 42.16
CA GLY A 22 -2.10 -13.18 42.39
C GLY A 22 -2.69 -11.86 41.83
N ALA A 23 -2.00 -11.22 40.89
CA ALA A 23 -2.37 -9.93 40.33
C ALA A 23 -3.35 -10.06 39.15
N ALA A 24 -4.26 -9.08 39.04
CA ALA A 24 -5.26 -9.06 37.97
C ALA A 24 -4.64 -8.83 36.58
N LYS A 25 -4.65 -9.88 35.75
CA LYS A 25 -4.11 -9.90 34.38
C LYS A 25 -4.65 -8.78 33.48
N GLU A 26 -5.93 -8.40 33.63
CA GLU A 26 -6.59 -7.42 32.77
C GLU A 26 -6.32 -5.96 33.13
N LYS A 27 -5.89 -5.70 34.38
CA LYS A 27 -5.59 -4.35 34.85
C LYS A 27 -4.15 -3.96 34.55
N ASP A 28 -3.30 -4.91 34.19
CA ASP A 28 -1.90 -4.68 33.89
C ASP A 28 -1.72 -3.91 32.55
N PRO A 29 -1.12 -2.69 32.59
CA PRO A 29 -0.96 -1.87 31.39
C PRO A 29 0.03 -2.48 30.38
N MET A 30 0.99 -3.27 30.86
CA MET A 30 1.98 -3.94 30.00
C MET A 30 1.33 -5.06 29.17
N VAL A 31 0.42 -5.83 29.78
CA VAL A 31 -0.40 -6.84 29.07
C VAL A 31 -1.22 -6.19 27.96
N LYS A 32 -1.89 -5.05 28.24
CA LYS A 32 -2.67 -4.32 27.22
C LYS A 32 -1.80 -3.85 26.07
N ASN A 33 -0.64 -3.26 26.38
CA ASN A 33 0.29 -2.76 25.35
C ASN A 33 0.83 -3.90 24.48
N LEU A 34 1.29 -5.00 25.08
CA LEU A 34 1.81 -6.16 24.34
C LEU A 34 0.74 -6.77 23.42
N ARG A 35 -0.50 -6.92 23.91
CA ARG A 35 -1.64 -7.37 23.06
C ARG A 35 -1.92 -6.40 21.91
N SER A 36 -1.79 -5.09 22.13
CA SER A 36 -1.94 -4.09 21.08
C SER A 36 -0.85 -4.21 20.01
N GLN A 37 0.40 -4.33 20.43
CA GLN A 37 1.55 -4.47 19.52
C GLN A 37 1.48 -5.75 18.68
N ILE A 38 1.01 -6.86 19.27
CA ILE A 38 0.79 -8.10 18.54
C ILE A 38 -0.28 -7.89 17.44
N ARG A 39 -1.43 -7.31 17.79
CA ARG A 39 -2.50 -7.02 16.81
C ARG A 39 -2.04 -6.11 15.68
N GLU A 40 -1.29 -5.06 15.98
CA GLU A 40 -0.74 -4.16 14.96
C GLU A 40 0.25 -4.88 14.04
N THR A 41 1.07 -5.77 14.60
CA THR A 41 2.01 -6.59 13.82
C THR A 41 1.27 -7.54 12.90
N ASP A 42 0.18 -8.17 13.37
CA ASP A 42 -0.67 -9.05 12.56
C ASP A 42 -1.33 -8.29 11.40
N ILE A 43 -1.82 -7.08 11.64
CA ILE A 43 -2.37 -6.22 10.59
C ILE A 43 -1.32 -5.89 9.53
N ARG A 44 -0.09 -5.55 9.95
CA ARG A 44 1.01 -5.26 9.02
C ARG A 44 1.37 -6.49 8.19
N ILE A 45 1.48 -7.67 8.81
CA ILE A 45 1.73 -8.93 8.09
C ILE A 45 0.65 -9.17 7.04
N ALA A 46 -0.63 -9.08 7.42
CA ALA A 46 -1.74 -9.28 6.49
C ALA A 46 -1.74 -8.27 5.32
N ALA A 47 -1.28 -7.03 5.56
CA ALA A 47 -1.12 -6.04 4.50
C ALA A 47 0.00 -6.42 3.51
N PHE A 48 1.12 -6.93 4.01
CA PHE A 48 2.19 -7.45 3.15
C PHE A 48 1.72 -8.65 2.32
N ASP A 49 1.01 -9.60 2.92
CA ASP A 49 0.50 -10.78 2.22
C ASP A 49 -0.44 -10.38 1.07
N LYS A 50 -1.35 -9.42 1.32
CA LYS A 50 -2.22 -8.85 0.28
C LYS A 50 -1.43 -8.20 -0.86
N ASN A 51 -0.33 -7.51 -0.55
CA ASN A 51 0.50 -6.88 -1.57
C ASN A 51 1.28 -7.92 -2.38
N ILE A 52 1.80 -8.97 -1.73
CA ILE A 52 2.47 -10.08 -2.41
C ILE A 52 1.50 -10.75 -3.40
N ALA A 53 0.28 -11.06 -2.96
CA ALA A 53 -0.75 -11.65 -3.83
C ALA A 53 -1.07 -10.76 -5.04
N LYS A 54 -1.16 -9.44 -4.86
CA LYS A 54 -1.35 -8.48 -5.97
C LYS A 54 -0.17 -8.50 -6.93
N ILE A 55 1.06 -8.51 -6.42
CA ILE A 55 2.28 -8.56 -7.25
C ILE A 55 2.33 -9.86 -8.06
N GLU A 56 2.01 -11.00 -7.44
CA GLU A 56 1.95 -12.29 -8.11
C GLU A 56 0.88 -12.32 -9.20
N ALA A 57 -0.32 -11.79 -8.92
CA ALA A 57 -1.38 -11.65 -9.92
C ALA A 57 -0.94 -10.79 -11.12
N LEU A 58 -0.25 -9.67 -10.87
CA LEU A 58 0.30 -8.83 -11.94
C LEU A 58 1.40 -9.54 -12.73
N LYS A 59 2.27 -10.31 -12.07
CA LYS A 59 3.30 -11.13 -12.74
C LYS A 59 2.66 -12.19 -13.64
N GLN A 60 1.66 -12.92 -13.15
CA GLN A 60 0.92 -13.90 -13.94
C GLN A 60 0.18 -13.25 -15.12
N ALA A 61 -0.47 -12.10 -14.91
CA ALA A 61 -1.14 -11.38 -15.98
C ALA A 61 -0.15 -10.90 -17.06
N LYS A 62 1.05 -10.43 -16.66
CA LYS A 62 2.12 -10.08 -17.61
C LYS A 62 2.65 -11.30 -18.36
N ALA A 63 2.88 -12.42 -17.66
CA ALA A 63 3.32 -13.66 -18.27
C ALA A 63 2.30 -14.19 -19.29
N LYS A 64 1.00 -14.17 -18.96
CA LYS A 64 -0.08 -14.55 -19.88
C LYS A 64 -0.13 -13.64 -21.11
N LYS A 65 -0.04 -12.31 -20.92
CA LYS A 65 -0.03 -11.35 -22.04
C LYS A 65 1.20 -11.48 -22.95
N LEU A 66 2.35 -11.88 -22.40
CA LEU A 66 3.55 -12.17 -23.20
C LEU A 66 3.38 -13.50 -23.94
N ALA A 67 2.89 -14.55 -23.27
CA ALA A 67 2.60 -15.83 -23.90
C ALA A 67 1.53 -15.73 -25.01
N GLU A 68 0.51 -14.88 -24.88
CA GLU A 68 -0.46 -14.61 -25.95
C GLU A 68 0.10 -13.78 -27.12
N LYS A 69 1.18 -13.02 -26.88
CA LYS A 69 1.87 -12.25 -27.94
C LYS A 69 2.93 -13.07 -28.67
N ASP A 70 3.56 -14.02 -27.97
CA ASP A 70 4.56 -14.95 -28.51
C ASP A 70 3.94 -16.28 -28.98
N ALA A 71 2.63 -16.50 -28.75
CA ALA A 71 1.91 -17.59 -29.38
C ALA A 71 1.99 -17.41 -30.91
N PRO A 72 2.58 -18.36 -31.66
CA PRO A 72 2.56 -18.31 -33.11
C PRO A 72 1.11 -18.16 -33.56
N LYS A 73 0.85 -17.11 -34.35
CA LYS A 73 -0.30 -17.13 -35.25
C LYS A 73 -0.14 -18.39 -36.10
N GLU A 74 -0.78 -19.48 -35.71
CA GLU A 74 -1.19 -20.49 -36.67
C GLU A 74 -1.99 -19.73 -37.73
N ALA A 75 -1.35 -19.57 -38.89
CA ALA A 75 -2.01 -19.15 -40.09
C ALA A 75 -3.11 -20.17 -40.41
N PRO A 76 -4.28 -19.68 -40.82
CA PRO A 76 -4.75 -20.15 -42.10
C PRO A 76 -4.85 -18.96 -43.07
N ALA A 77 -4.07 -19.08 -44.15
CA ALA A 77 -4.25 -18.56 -45.50
C ALA A 77 -4.90 -17.16 -45.70
N ALA A 78 -4.11 -16.21 -46.22
CA ALA A 78 -4.62 -15.21 -47.17
C ALA A 78 -4.72 -15.85 -48.58
N PRO A 79 -5.29 -15.23 -49.64
CA PRO A 79 -5.91 -13.90 -49.74
C PRO A 79 -7.22 -13.87 -50.60
N GLU A 80 -8.11 -12.89 -50.44
CA GLU A 80 -8.81 -12.33 -51.61
C GLU A 80 -9.30 -10.89 -51.40
N LYS A 81 -9.37 -10.19 -52.54
CA LYS A 81 -9.39 -8.74 -52.76
C LYS A 81 -10.73 -8.11 -52.35
N GLU A 82 -10.72 -6.82 -51.98
CA GLU A 82 -11.42 -5.77 -52.75
C GLU A 82 -11.22 -4.34 -52.18
N ALA A 83 -10.60 -3.51 -53.04
CA ALA A 83 -10.89 -2.10 -53.34
C ALA A 83 -11.00 -1.02 -52.22
N LYS A 84 -9.92 -0.22 -52.11
CA LYS A 84 -9.95 1.27 -51.92
C LYS A 84 -10.67 1.95 -53.13
N PRO A 85 -10.86 3.29 -53.20
CA PRO A 85 -11.14 4.36 -52.21
C PRO A 85 -12.18 5.44 -52.70
N LYS A 86 -12.76 6.30 -51.85
CA LYS A 86 -13.29 7.66 -52.19
C LYS A 86 -13.69 8.41 -50.89
N LYS A 87 -12.92 9.37 -50.34
CA LYS A 87 -12.66 10.78 -50.70
C LYS A 87 -13.70 11.77 -50.12
N LYS A 88 -13.13 12.81 -49.47
CA LYS A 88 -13.65 14.12 -48.99
C LYS A 88 -13.94 14.17 -47.48
N ALA A 89 -13.18 14.85 -46.62
CA ALA A 89 -12.55 16.20 -46.61
C ALA A 89 -13.30 17.14 -45.65
N ALA A 90 -12.55 17.66 -44.67
CA ALA A 90 -12.60 18.99 -44.03
C ALA A 90 -12.21 18.80 -42.54
N ALA A 91 -10.95 18.99 -42.13
CA ALA A 91 -10.22 20.25 -41.99
C ALA A 91 -10.64 21.08 -40.76
N GLY A 92 -9.63 21.49 -39.98
CA GLY A 92 -9.69 22.63 -39.07
C GLY A 92 -9.74 22.23 -37.59
N GLU A 93 -8.61 21.95 -36.93
CA GLU A 93 -7.79 22.95 -36.22
C GLU A 93 -8.60 23.91 -35.32
N LYS A 94 -8.48 23.71 -34.00
CA LYS A 94 -8.16 24.75 -32.99
C LYS A 94 -8.02 24.13 -31.59
N GLU A 95 -6.81 23.69 -31.28
CA GLU A 95 -6.23 23.78 -29.93
C GLU A 95 -6.11 25.28 -29.51
N PRO A 96 -5.69 25.66 -28.29
CA PRO A 96 -6.26 25.38 -26.96
C PRO A 96 -6.43 26.70 -26.17
N LYS A 97 -7.59 27.01 -25.57
CA LYS A 97 -7.69 28.16 -24.64
C LYS A 97 -7.37 27.75 -23.20
N LYS A 98 -6.09 27.93 -22.84
CA LYS A 98 -5.60 28.17 -21.48
C LYS A 98 -6.43 29.26 -20.78
N LYS A 99 -6.86 28.98 -19.56
CA LYS A 99 -6.49 29.70 -18.31
C LYS A 99 -6.54 28.65 -17.20
N ALA A 100 -5.38 28.20 -16.72
CA ALA A 100 -4.73 28.71 -15.50
C ALA A 100 -5.63 28.43 -14.28
N ALA A 101 -5.46 27.27 -13.66
CA ALA A 101 -4.45 26.97 -12.63
C ALA A 101 -5.15 26.97 -11.25
N PRO A 102 -4.98 25.89 -10.46
CA PRO A 102 -5.42 25.86 -9.07
C PRO A 102 -4.57 26.89 -8.31
N ALA A 103 -5.23 27.80 -7.59
CA ALA A 103 -4.54 28.65 -6.65
C ALA A 103 -4.02 27.75 -5.51
N GLU A 104 -2.73 27.41 -5.60
CA GLU A 104 -1.86 27.16 -4.47
C GLU A 104 -2.02 28.28 -3.43
N GLY A 105 -1.98 27.87 -2.18
CA GLY A 105 -2.00 28.75 -1.01
C GLY A 105 -1.54 27.98 0.23
N GLU A 106 -0.45 27.25 0.07
CA GLU A 106 0.41 26.81 1.16
C GLU A 106 0.79 28.03 2.02
N ALA A 107 0.49 28.00 3.32
CA ALA A 107 1.42 28.49 4.34
C ALA A 107 0.87 28.23 5.76
N PRO A 108 1.61 27.47 6.58
CA PRO A 108 1.30 27.18 7.97
C PRO A 108 1.60 28.40 8.85
N LYS A 109 0.70 28.75 9.77
CA LYS A 109 0.97 29.81 10.76
C LYS A 109 1.17 29.22 12.17
N LYS A 110 2.46 29.05 12.48
CA LYS A 110 3.15 29.18 13.80
C LYS A 110 3.06 28.03 14.81
N PRO A 111 4.18 27.30 15.02
CA PRO A 111 4.64 26.96 16.36
C PRO A 111 5.46 28.13 16.92
N LYS A 112 4.98 28.79 17.98
CA LYS A 112 5.73 29.86 18.65
C LYS A 112 5.56 29.79 20.17
N LYS A 113 6.36 28.94 20.82
CA LYS A 113 7.28 29.38 21.89
C LYS A 113 8.25 28.26 22.32
N LYS A 114 9.53 28.50 22.02
CA LYS A 114 10.68 28.04 22.79
C LYS A 114 10.64 28.64 24.19
N LYS A 115 10.92 27.80 25.19
CA LYS A 115 11.83 27.94 26.34
C LYS A 115 11.45 26.78 27.26
N GLU A 116 12.18 25.67 27.29
CA GLU A 116 13.54 25.58 27.84
C GLU A 116 13.66 26.43 29.10
N ASP A 117 13.33 25.82 30.22
CA ASP A 117 13.97 26.13 31.49
C ASP A 117 14.19 24.77 32.19
N ALA A 118 15.43 24.31 32.07
CA ALA A 118 16.01 23.31 32.94
C ALA A 118 16.28 23.97 34.32
N PRO A 119 16.51 23.19 35.38
CA PRO A 119 16.07 23.47 36.74
C PRO A 119 16.95 24.50 37.46
N ALA A 120 16.36 25.21 38.42
CA ALA A 120 17.09 25.99 39.42
C ALA A 120 16.73 25.52 40.84
N GLN A 121 17.76 24.96 41.49
CA GLN A 121 17.99 24.73 42.92
C GLN A 121 17.05 23.80 43.72
#